data_AF-B2RK38-F1
#
_entry.id   AF-B2RK38-F1
#
_cell.length_a   1.000
_cell.length_b   1.000
_cell.length_c   1.000
_cell.angle_alpha   90.00
_cell.angle_beta   90.00
_cell.angle_gamma   90.00
#
_symmetry.space_group_name_H-M   'P 1'
#
loop_
_entity.id
_entity.type
_entity.pdbx_description
1 polymer ?
#
loop_
_entity_poly.entity_id
_entity_poly.type
_entity_poly.pdbx_seq_one_letter_code
_entity_poly.pdbx_strand_id
1 'polypeptide(L)'
;MIENAIAKQVIKPQTETFAPQKTEFTKENRCDEAGAKTIETTTKKDVENNTANNIEEQAGRKDLSEAYDEGKVEHQEVRNSLPENQFPSIEKCQECYSDPDKKEKLILGEKKDGSMLRHNMSLAMGDDARNIDPKDSRAHHIVGDNLQSEPAKRVLERHDIDINAPENGVFLPNDENSSLKGTQHRGDHTKDYFEKVNDLLAQTKTKQEVLEILQFVKENLYEGKIPLHKEHLINK
;
A
#
# COMPACT_ATOMS: atom_id res chain seq x y z
N MET A 1 28.66 51.70 -13.92
CA MET A 1 27.70 51.03 -13.03
C MET A 1 26.84 50.15 -13.91
N ILE A 2 26.97 48.83 -13.81
CA ILE A 2 26.25 47.86 -14.65
C ILE A 2 25.48 46.98 -13.68
N GLU A 3 24.16 47.13 -13.68
CA GLU A 3 23.24 46.33 -12.88
C GLU A 3 23.00 44.98 -13.59
N ASN A 4 23.30 43.88 -12.90
CA ASN A 4 22.96 42.52 -13.33
C ASN A 4 21.55 42.18 -12.80
N ALA A 5 20.57 42.09 -13.69
CA ALA A 5 19.26 41.54 -13.39
C ALA A 5 19.28 40.01 -13.57
N ILE A 6 19.19 39.27 -12.47
CA ILE A 6 19.01 37.81 -12.49
C ILE A 6 17.50 37.53 -12.57
N ALA A 7 17.04 37.06 -13.72
CA ALA A 7 15.68 36.58 -13.90
C ALA A 7 15.51 35.22 -13.18
N LYS A 8 14.67 35.18 -12.15
CA LYS A 8 14.18 33.93 -11.54
C LYS A 8 13.18 33.28 -12.49
N GLN A 9 13.57 32.19 -13.12
CA GLN A 9 12.67 31.34 -13.88
C GLN A 9 11.95 30.40 -12.90
N VAL A 10 10.64 30.60 -12.75
CA VAL A 10 9.74 29.78 -11.95
C VAL A 10 9.58 28.42 -12.65
N ILE A 11 10.15 27.37 -12.07
CA ILE A 11 9.93 25.98 -12.52
C ILE A 11 8.53 25.58 -12.05
N LYS A 12 7.60 25.40 -13.00
CA LYS A 12 6.30 24.79 -12.74
C LYS A 12 6.45 23.26 -12.71
N PRO A 13 5.84 22.53 -11.77
CA PRO A 13 5.84 21.08 -11.80
C PRO A 13 5.08 20.60 -13.04
N GLN A 14 5.72 19.78 -13.86
CA GLN A 14 5.06 19.10 -14.97
C GLN A 14 4.43 17.81 -14.43
N THR A 15 3.11 17.83 -14.28
CA THR A 15 2.31 16.62 -14.09
C THR A 15 2.20 15.94 -15.46
N GLU A 16 3.11 15.03 -15.78
CA GLU A 16 2.90 14.13 -16.91
C GLU A 16 1.88 13.06 -16.51
N THR A 17 0.67 13.18 -17.06
CA THR A 17 -0.37 12.17 -16.95
C THR A 17 0.07 10.93 -17.74
N PHE A 18 0.43 9.85 -17.05
CA PHE A 18 0.58 8.53 -17.67
C PHE A 18 -0.79 8.03 -18.15
N ALA A 19 -1.10 8.25 -19.43
CA ALA A 19 -2.21 7.60 -20.10
C ALA A 19 -1.77 6.19 -20.52
N PRO A 20 -2.45 5.10 -20.10
CA PRO A 20 -2.11 3.77 -20.56
C PRO A 20 -2.37 3.65 -22.06
N GLN A 21 -1.34 3.29 -22.83
CA GLN A 21 -1.45 3.04 -24.26
C GLN A 21 -2.27 1.76 -24.49
N LYS A 22 -3.40 1.88 -25.20
CA LYS A 22 -4.17 0.73 -25.68
C LYS A 22 -3.35 0.02 -26.76
N THR A 23 -2.92 -1.21 -26.48
CA THR A 23 -2.45 -2.14 -27.53
C THR A 23 -3.36 -3.36 -27.54
N GLU A 24 -3.93 -3.64 -28.71
CA GLU A 24 -4.76 -4.81 -28.98
C GLU A 24 -3.88 -6.07 -28.96
N PHE A 25 -4.28 -7.07 -28.19
CA PHE A 25 -3.58 -8.34 -28.11
C PHE A 25 -4.04 -9.25 -29.25
N THR A 26 -3.24 -9.36 -30.31
CA THR A 26 -3.40 -10.41 -31.31
C THR A 26 -2.91 -11.74 -30.73
N LYS A 27 -3.81 -12.72 -30.65
CA LYS A 27 -3.50 -14.10 -30.30
C LYS A 27 -2.75 -14.74 -31.44
N GLU A 28 -1.45 -14.98 -31.27
CA GLU A 28 -0.74 -16.06 -31.97
C GLU A 28 0.65 -16.21 -31.35
N ASN A 29 0.83 -17.22 -30.50
CA ASN A 29 1.82 -18.26 -30.75
C ASN A 29 1.66 -19.41 -29.76
N ARG A 30 1.40 -20.56 -30.37
CA ARG A 30 1.26 -21.89 -29.82
C ARG A 30 2.62 -22.55 -30.00
N CYS A 31 3.20 -23.09 -28.94
CA CYS A 31 4.23 -24.11 -29.04
C CYS A 31 3.88 -25.23 -28.06
N ASP A 32 3.57 -26.38 -28.66
CA ASP A 32 3.51 -27.71 -28.07
C ASP A 32 4.91 -28.07 -27.49
N GLU A 33 5.17 -29.07 -26.65
CA GLU A 33 4.61 -30.41 -26.58
C GLU A 33 5.21 -31.17 -25.35
N ALA A 34 4.50 -32.21 -24.93
CA ALA A 34 4.99 -33.46 -24.32
C ALA A 34 5.54 -33.49 -22.87
N GLY A 35 4.85 -34.25 -22.02
CA GLY A 35 5.41 -34.72 -20.75
C GLY A 35 4.44 -35.45 -19.81
N ALA A 36 3.52 -36.26 -20.33
CA ALA A 36 2.65 -37.09 -19.49
C ALA A 36 3.44 -38.21 -18.80
N LYS A 37 3.43 -38.27 -17.47
CA LYS A 37 3.60 -39.50 -16.69
C LYS A 37 2.65 -39.54 -15.50
N THR A 38 1.80 -40.56 -15.56
CA THR A 38 0.92 -41.16 -14.56
C THR A 38 1.61 -41.46 -13.24
N ILE A 39 0.99 -41.11 -12.10
CA ILE A 39 1.04 -41.91 -10.86
C ILE A 39 -0.28 -41.76 -10.09
N GLU A 40 -0.96 -42.91 -10.02
CA GLU A 40 -1.82 -43.50 -8.97
C GLU A 40 -2.91 -42.69 -8.23
N THR A 41 -4.09 -43.26 -8.38
CA THR A 41 -5.30 -43.09 -7.59
C THR A 41 -5.11 -43.63 -6.16
N THR A 42 -5.51 -42.86 -5.16
CA THR A 42 -5.94 -43.41 -3.88
C THR A 42 -7.16 -42.64 -3.37
N THR A 43 -8.01 -43.41 -2.71
CA THR A 43 -9.46 -43.26 -2.60
C THR A 43 -9.95 -42.28 -1.53
N LYS A 44 -11.15 -41.76 -1.82
CA LYS A 44 -12.13 -41.02 -1.00
C LYS A 44 -12.20 -41.43 0.49
N LYS A 45 -12.13 -40.42 1.36
CA LYS A 45 -12.80 -40.19 2.67
C LYS A 45 -12.10 -38.92 3.23
N ASP A 46 -12.71 -37.80 3.58
CA ASP A 46 -14.03 -37.55 4.13
C ASP A 46 -14.58 -36.19 3.69
N VAL A 47 -15.90 -36.13 3.71
CA VAL A 47 -16.79 -34.99 3.50
C VAL A 47 -16.81 -34.14 4.79
N GLU A 48 -17.16 -32.85 4.64
CA GLU A 48 -17.55 -31.88 5.69
C GLU A 48 -16.44 -31.26 6.57
N ASN A 49 -16.08 -30.01 6.27
CA ASN A 49 -16.49 -28.84 7.08
C ASN A 49 -15.82 -27.55 6.58
N ASN A 50 -16.53 -26.82 5.71
CA ASN A 50 -16.41 -25.37 5.59
C ASN A 50 -17.28 -24.75 6.69
N THR A 51 -16.71 -24.00 7.63
CA THR A 51 -17.32 -22.82 8.28
C THR A 51 -16.31 -22.19 9.26
N ALA A 52 -16.31 -20.86 9.29
CA ALA A 52 -15.72 -19.96 10.29
C ALA A 52 -14.21 -19.75 10.24
N ASN A 53 -13.82 -18.51 9.95
CA ASN A 53 -12.88 -17.73 10.76
C ASN A 53 -13.16 -16.23 10.57
N ASN A 54 -14.33 -15.81 11.05
CA ASN A 54 -14.51 -14.48 11.65
C ASN A 54 -14.48 -14.70 13.16
N ILE A 55 -13.38 -14.41 13.82
CA ILE A 55 -13.36 -14.24 15.28
C ILE A 55 -12.51 -13.02 15.61
N GLU A 56 -13.17 -12.14 16.34
CA GLU A 56 -12.70 -10.93 16.99
C GLU A 56 -11.45 -11.17 17.83
N GLU A 57 -10.54 -10.20 17.87
CA GLU A 57 -9.62 -10.05 18.99
C GLU A 57 -9.76 -8.64 19.58
N GLN A 58 -10.79 -8.48 20.41
CA GLN A 58 -10.74 -7.57 21.54
C GLN A 58 -10.15 -8.34 22.73
N ALA A 59 -8.92 -8.00 23.15
CA ALA A 59 -8.48 -7.96 24.55
C ALA A 59 -6.99 -7.66 24.64
N GLY A 60 -6.59 -6.79 25.57
CA GLY A 60 -5.18 -6.73 26.02
C GLY A 60 -4.55 -5.35 26.20
N ARG A 61 -5.24 -4.42 26.87
CA ARG A 61 -4.57 -3.26 27.50
C ARG A 61 -3.62 -3.76 28.60
N LYS A 62 -2.37 -3.32 28.59
CA LYS A 62 -1.60 -3.06 29.80
C LYS A 62 -0.71 -1.84 29.63
N ASP A 63 -0.71 -1.03 30.68
CA ASP A 63 -0.23 0.33 30.80
C ASP A 63 1.23 0.55 30.40
N LEU A 64 1.47 1.62 29.63
CA LEU A 64 2.72 2.38 29.60
C LEU A 64 2.36 3.87 29.51
N SER A 65 1.65 4.35 30.53
CA SER A 65 1.63 5.78 30.86
C SER A 65 2.62 5.98 32.01
N GLU A 66 3.66 6.79 31.77
CA GLU A 66 4.33 7.70 32.74
C GLU A 66 5.82 7.87 32.40
N ALA A 67 6.12 8.94 31.66
CA ALA A 67 7.25 9.85 31.90
C ALA A 67 7.15 11.02 30.90
N TYR A 68 6.26 11.98 31.18
CA TYR A 68 6.30 13.30 30.54
C TYR A 68 6.83 14.29 31.58
N ASP A 69 8.06 14.76 31.36
CA ASP A 69 8.66 15.83 32.13
C ASP A 69 8.34 17.18 31.47
N GLU A 70 7.99 18.15 32.29
CA GLU A 70 7.32 19.39 31.91
C GLU A 70 8.31 20.41 31.31
N GLY A 71 8.02 20.91 30.10
CA GLY A 71 8.91 21.92 29.49
C GLY A 71 8.47 22.54 28.17
N LYS A 72 7.61 23.57 28.27
CA LYS A 72 7.56 24.78 27.40
C LYS A 72 6.91 24.68 26.01
N VAL A 73 5.59 24.96 26.03
CA VAL A 73 4.80 25.98 25.30
C VAL A 73 5.16 26.32 23.84
N GLU A 74 4.08 26.34 23.03
CA GLU A 74 3.87 27.04 21.74
C GLU A 74 3.98 26.20 20.45
N HIS A 75 2.99 25.33 20.19
CA HIS A 75 2.57 24.90 18.84
C HIS A 75 1.22 24.15 18.92
N GLN A 76 0.17 24.80 19.45
CA GLN A 76 -1.11 24.13 19.72
C GLN A 76 -2.16 24.30 18.61
N GLU A 77 -1.92 25.11 17.58
CA GLU A 77 -2.96 25.43 16.58
C GLU A 77 -2.82 24.74 15.20
N VAL A 78 -1.76 23.97 14.94
CA VAL A 78 -1.55 23.30 13.62
C VAL A 78 -1.82 21.78 13.67
N ARG A 79 -2.22 21.22 14.82
CA ARG A 79 -2.13 19.77 15.07
C ARG A 79 -3.37 18.91 14.77
N ASN A 80 -4.45 19.46 14.21
CA ASN A 80 -5.70 18.70 14.04
C ASN A 80 -6.10 18.39 12.59
N SER A 81 -5.28 18.73 11.59
CA SER A 81 -5.56 18.34 10.19
C SER A 81 -4.97 16.97 9.88
N LEU A 82 -5.75 16.10 9.24
CA LEU A 82 -5.21 14.90 8.61
C LEU A 82 -4.10 15.27 7.62
N PRO A 83 -3.10 14.40 7.43
CA PRO A 83 -2.10 14.63 6.39
C PRO A 83 -2.79 14.71 5.02
N GLU A 84 -2.22 15.51 4.12
CA GLU A 84 -2.73 15.68 2.74
C GLU A 84 -2.89 14.32 2.04
N ASN A 85 -1.99 13.38 2.35
CA ASN A 85 -1.96 12.02 1.82
C ASN A 85 -1.95 10.99 2.97
N GLN A 86 -2.83 9.99 2.87
CA GLN A 86 -2.95 8.87 3.83
C GLN A 86 -1.93 7.75 3.60
N PHE A 87 -0.77 8.08 3.05
CA PHE A 87 0.29 7.14 2.69
C PHE A 87 1.63 7.87 2.57
N PRO A 88 2.78 7.18 2.74
CA PRO A 88 4.08 7.77 2.48
C PRO A 88 4.27 7.98 0.97
N SER A 89 4.81 9.14 0.59
CA SER A 89 5.27 9.38 -0.77
C SER A 89 6.56 8.61 -1.06
N ILE A 90 6.95 8.53 -2.34
CA ILE A 90 8.22 7.91 -2.74
C ILE A 90 9.39 8.60 -2.03
N GLU A 91 9.38 9.93 -1.98
CA GLU A 91 10.43 10.73 -1.35
C GLU A 91 10.53 10.41 0.15
N LYS A 92 9.41 10.36 0.86
CA LYS A 92 9.40 10.01 2.28
C LYS A 92 9.90 8.59 2.56
N CYS A 93 9.62 7.64 1.67
CA CYS A 93 10.19 6.30 1.78
C CYS A 93 11.71 6.33 1.57
N GLN A 94 12.18 7.04 0.54
CA GLN A 94 13.62 7.19 0.26
C GLN A 94 14.37 7.87 1.42
N GLU A 95 13.79 8.92 2.00
CA GLU A 95 14.31 9.57 3.21
C GLU A 95 14.39 8.59 4.38
N CYS A 96 13.36 7.76 4.58
CA CYS A 96 13.33 6.74 5.62
C CYS A 96 14.46 5.71 5.46
N TYR A 97 14.74 5.24 4.24
CA TYR A 97 15.85 4.32 3.99
C TYR A 97 17.24 4.99 4.05
N SER A 98 17.30 6.31 3.86
CA SER A 98 18.55 7.07 3.90
C SER A 98 18.97 7.46 5.31
N ASP A 99 18.01 7.51 6.24
CA ASP A 99 18.21 7.73 7.67
C ASP A 99 18.54 6.40 8.37
N PRO A 100 19.77 6.20 8.90
CA PRO A 100 20.17 4.94 9.52
C PRO A 100 19.28 4.54 10.71
N ASP A 101 18.85 5.51 11.53
CA ASP A 101 18.07 5.25 12.75
C ASP A 101 16.65 4.82 12.41
N LYS A 102 16.08 5.34 11.31
CA LYS A 102 14.77 4.90 10.81
C LYS A 102 14.88 3.58 10.08
N LYS A 103 15.89 3.41 9.25
CA LYS A 103 16.13 2.17 8.49
C LYS A 103 16.26 0.96 9.40
N GLU A 104 16.99 1.08 10.52
CA GLU A 104 17.14 -0.01 11.49
C GLU A 104 15.81 -0.39 12.18
N LYS A 105 14.86 0.55 12.24
CA LYS A 105 13.54 0.32 12.87
C LYS A 105 12.50 -0.24 11.90
N LEU A 106 12.78 -0.31 10.60
CA LEU A 106 11.88 -0.93 9.63
C LEU A 106 11.81 -2.44 9.88
N ILE A 107 10.60 -2.98 9.88
CA ILE A 107 10.34 -4.42 10.04
C ILE A 107 10.13 -5.00 8.64
N LEU A 108 11.21 -5.51 8.05
CA LEU A 108 11.26 -6.08 6.69
C LEU A 108 11.76 -7.53 6.73
N GLY A 109 11.50 -8.31 5.69
CA GLY A 109 11.84 -9.73 5.59
C GLY A 109 10.87 -10.66 6.32
N GLU A 110 9.82 -10.08 6.93
CA GLU A 110 8.78 -10.81 7.66
C GLU A 110 7.62 -11.18 6.74
N LYS A 111 6.81 -12.15 7.19
CA LYS A 111 5.55 -12.49 6.49
C LYS A 111 4.64 -11.27 6.40
N LYS A 112 3.75 -11.25 5.41
CA LYS A 112 2.77 -10.16 5.23
C LYS A 112 1.97 -9.95 6.51
N ASP A 113 2.06 -8.74 7.08
CA ASP A 113 1.36 -8.37 8.31
C ASP A 113 0.95 -6.89 8.27
N GLY A 114 -0.34 -6.61 8.53
CA GLY A 114 -0.89 -5.25 8.46
C GLY A 114 -0.34 -4.32 9.55
N SER A 115 0.04 -4.86 10.71
CA SER A 115 0.61 -4.09 11.81
C SER A 115 2.06 -3.71 11.50
N MET A 116 2.83 -4.63 10.90
CA MET A 116 4.18 -4.35 10.43
C MET A 116 4.17 -3.31 9.30
N LEU A 117 3.26 -3.46 8.32
CA LEU A 117 3.07 -2.45 7.28
C LEU A 117 2.72 -1.08 7.87
N ARG A 118 1.74 -1.02 8.80
CA ARG A 118 1.39 0.22 9.49
C ARG A 118 2.60 0.86 10.14
N HIS A 119 3.37 0.09 10.91
CA HIS A 119 4.59 0.56 11.58
C HIS A 119 5.57 1.17 10.58
N ASN A 120 5.88 0.45 9.49
CA ASN A 120 6.80 0.93 8.46
C ASN A 120 6.28 2.18 7.75
N MET A 121 4.99 2.25 7.42
CA MET A 121 4.36 3.44 6.86
C MET A 121 4.45 4.63 7.81
N SER A 122 4.16 4.43 9.11
CA SER A 122 4.24 5.48 10.12
C SER A 122 5.67 6.00 10.29
N LEU A 123 6.67 5.12 10.26
CA LEU A 123 8.09 5.52 10.28
C LEU A 123 8.47 6.37 9.06
N ALA A 124 8.02 5.99 7.87
CA ALA A 124 8.30 6.73 6.65
C ALA A 124 7.57 8.09 6.61
N MET A 125 6.31 8.13 7.04
CA MET A 125 5.50 9.35 7.05
C MET A 125 5.95 10.37 8.10
N GLY A 126 6.49 9.90 9.23
CA GLY A 126 6.90 10.75 10.35
C GLY A 126 5.69 11.42 11.01
N ASP A 127 5.78 12.74 11.21
CA ASP A 127 4.76 13.51 11.91
C ASP A 127 3.37 13.45 11.24
N ASP A 128 3.32 13.26 9.93
CA ASP A 128 2.07 13.09 9.16
C ASP A 128 1.26 11.88 9.63
N ALA A 129 1.92 10.81 10.09
CA ALA A 129 1.22 9.61 10.57
C ALA A 129 0.51 9.82 11.91
N ARG A 130 0.88 10.84 12.70
CA ARG A 130 0.38 11.03 14.07
C ARG A 130 -1.12 11.26 14.13
N ASN A 131 -1.71 11.80 13.08
CA ASN A 131 -3.14 12.11 13.01
C ASN A 131 -3.97 10.98 12.39
N ILE A 132 -3.36 9.84 12.07
CA ILE A 132 -4.05 8.67 11.52
C ILE A 132 -4.37 7.69 12.65
N ASP A 133 -5.58 7.79 13.22
CA ASP A 133 -6.02 6.91 14.31
C ASP A 133 -6.16 5.45 13.80
N PRO A 134 -5.45 4.48 14.41
CA PRO A 134 -5.62 3.06 14.08
C PRO A 134 -7.04 2.52 14.28
N LYS A 135 -7.88 3.16 15.10
CA LYS A 135 -9.29 2.79 15.27
C LYS A 135 -10.14 3.16 14.06
N ASP A 136 -9.77 4.23 13.36
CA ASP A 136 -10.50 4.76 12.21
C ASP A 136 -9.93 4.27 10.89
N SER A 137 -8.74 3.65 10.90
CA SER A 137 -7.98 3.32 9.70
C SER A 137 -7.33 1.94 9.70
N ARG A 138 -7.12 1.41 8.50
CA ARG A 138 -6.36 0.18 8.27
C ARG A 138 -5.24 0.39 7.28
N ALA A 139 -4.06 -0.13 7.59
CA ALA A 139 -3.00 -0.27 6.62
C ALA A 139 -3.40 -1.35 5.61
N HIS A 140 -3.54 -0.95 4.36
CA HIS A 140 -3.89 -1.81 3.25
C HIS A 140 -2.65 -2.07 2.40
N HIS A 141 -2.29 -3.33 2.27
CA HIS A 141 -1.32 -3.78 1.27
C HIS A 141 -1.92 -3.65 -0.13
N ILE A 142 -1.25 -2.94 -1.03
CA ILE A 142 -1.62 -2.88 -2.45
C ILE A 142 -1.41 -4.26 -3.09
N VAL A 143 -0.22 -4.82 -2.88
CA VAL A 143 0.11 -6.20 -3.26
C VAL A 143 0.02 -7.07 -2.02
N GLY A 144 -0.88 -8.07 -2.07
CA GLY A 144 -1.06 -9.04 -0.99
C GLY A 144 -0.18 -10.28 -1.12
N ASP A 145 -0.45 -11.26 -0.25
CA ASP A 145 0.27 -12.56 -0.17
C ASP A 145 -0.68 -13.73 -0.43
N ASN A 146 -1.59 -13.55 -1.39
CA ASN A 146 -2.55 -14.57 -1.79
C ASN A 146 -2.30 -14.99 -3.24
N LEU A 147 -2.86 -16.14 -3.64
CA LEU A 147 -2.68 -16.71 -4.98
C LEU A 147 -3.04 -15.73 -6.12
N GLN A 148 -3.96 -14.80 -5.89
CA GLN A 148 -4.39 -13.82 -6.89
C GLN A 148 -3.39 -12.66 -7.03
N SER A 149 -2.60 -12.37 -5.99
CA SER A 149 -1.55 -11.32 -5.98
C SER A 149 -0.18 -11.83 -6.40
N GLU A 150 -0.02 -13.15 -6.59
CA GLU A 150 1.26 -13.79 -6.90
C GLU A 150 2.04 -13.16 -8.07
N PRO A 151 1.42 -12.77 -9.20
CA PRO A 151 2.15 -12.08 -10.27
C PRO A 151 2.76 -10.75 -9.82
N ALA A 152 1.98 -9.89 -9.16
CA ALA A 152 2.46 -8.63 -8.61
C ALA A 152 3.51 -8.83 -7.50
N LYS A 153 3.33 -9.82 -6.63
CA LYS A 153 4.28 -10.15 -5.57
C LYS A 153 5.66 -10.50 -6.13
N ARG A 154 5.71 -11.30 -7.21
CA ARG A 154 6.97 -11.60 -7.92
C ARG A 154 7.65 -10.37 -8.51
N VAL A 155 6.89 -9.34 -8.89
CA VAL A 155 7.46 -8.07 -9.36
C VAL A 155 8.12 -7.33 -8.19
N LEU A 156 7.46 -7.28 -7.02
CA LEU A 156 8.05 -6.67 -5.82
C LEU A 156 9.35 -7.37 -5.42
N GLU A 157 9.34 -8.71 -5.35
CA GLU A 157 10.52 -9.52 -5.01
C GLU A 157 11.69 -9.29 -5.97
N ARG A 158 11.42 -9.21 -7.29
CA ARG A 158 12.45 -8.96 -8.31
C ARG A 158 13.15 -7.61 -8.13
N HIS A 159 12.46 -6.63 -7.52
CA HIS A 159 12.96 -5.27 -7.33
C HIS A 159 13.34 -4.97 -5.88
N ASP A 160 13.50 -6.02 -5.05
CA ASP A 160 13.85 -5.92 -3.63
C ASP A 160 12.91 -4.94 -2.89
N ILE A 161 11.61 -5.08 -3.12
CA ILE A 161 10.56 -4.38 -2.37
C ILE A 161 9.89 -5.41 -1.48
N ASP A 162 10.08 -5.23 -0.17
CA ASP A 162 9.48 -6.11 0.83
C ASP A 162 7.95 -6.02 0.82
N ILE A 163 7.27 -7.11 1.16
CA ILE A 163 5.79 -7.10 1.19
C ILE A 163 5.25 -6.11 2.23
N ASN A 164 5.96 -5.88 3.33
CA ASN A 164 5.63 -4.91 4.37
C ASN A 164 6.32 -3.55 4.15
N ALA A 165 6.97 -3.34 3.01
CA ALA A 165 7.60 -2.06 2.69
C ALA A 165 6.58 -0.90 2.72
N PRO A 166 6.95 0.29 3.23
CA PRO A 166 6.05 1.43 3.32
C PRO A 166 5.46 1.85 1.95
N GLU A 167 6.18 1.61 0.85
CA GLU A 167 5.71 1.90 -0.50
C GLU A 167 4.50 1.06 -0.93
N ASN A 168 4.34 -0.14 -0.37
CA ASN A 168 3.26 -1.08 -0.68
C ASN A 168 1.99 -0.82 0.15
N GLY A 169 1.90 0.31 0.87
CA GLY A 169 0.85 0.58 1.83
C GLY A 169 0.07 1.88 1.62
N VAL A 170 -1.23 1.83 1.94
CA VAL A 170 -2.09 3.02 2.11
C VAL A 170 -3.01 2.85 3.32
N PHE A 171 -3.25 3.92 4.07
CA PHE A 171 -4.26 3.93 5.12
C PHE A 171 -5.63 4.19 4.52
N LEU A 172 -6.53 3.22 4.68
CA LEU A 172 -7.91 3.29 4.20
C LEU A 172 -8.91 3.36 5.35
N PRO A 173 -10.06 4.00 5.15
CA PRO A 173 -11.11 4.08 6.15
C PRO A 173 -11.68 2.69 6.48
N ASN A 174 -11.87 2.44 7.78
CA ASN A 174 -12.49 1.20 8.27
C ASN A 174 -13.99 1.14 7.93
N ASP A 175 -14.64 2.30 7.96
CA ASP A 175 -16.06 2.47 7.74
C ASP A 175 -16.43 3.90 7.33
N GLU A 176 -17.73 4.15 7.18
CA GLU A 176 -18.32 5.44 6.83
C GLU A 176 -18.21 6.52 7.90
N ASN A 177 -17.89 6.17 9.15
CA ASN A 177 -17.68 7.12 10.24
C ASN A 177 -16.19 7.44 10.44
N SER A 178 -15.30 6.79 9.69
CA SER A 178 -13.87 7.09 9.69
C SER A 178 -13.63 8.56 9.35
N SER A 179 -12.60 9.14 9.96
CA SER A 179 -12.12 10.46 9.55
C SER A 179 -11.34 10.42 8.22
N LEU A 180 -10.90 9.25 7.76
CA LEU A 180 -10.11 9.09 6.54
C LEU A 180 -10.98 9.06 5.29
N LYS A 181 -10.45 9.60 4.21
CA LYS A 181 -11.05 9.60 2.87
C LYS A 181 -10.65 8.36 2.07
N GLY A 182 -11.48 7.99 1.09
CA GLY A 182 -11.16 7.03 0.04
C GLY A 182 -11.97 5.74 0.11
N THR A 183 -11.50 4.74 -0.61
CA THR A 183 -12.16 3.43 -0.67
C THR A 183 -12.13 2.75 0.70
N GLN A 184 -13.29 2.29 1.19
CA GLN A 184 -13.37 1.61 2.48
C GLN A 184 -12.74 0.21 2.42
N HIS A 185 -12.06 -0.17 3.50
CA HIS A 185 -11.41 -1.48 3.65
C HIS A 185 -12.35 -2.52 4.30
N ARG A 186 -13.35 -3.00 3.56
CA ARG A 186 -14.41 -3.88 4.08
C ARG A 186 -14.61 -5.17 3.27
N GLY A 187 -14.33 -6.31 3.89
CA GLY A 187 -14.58 -7.62 3.31
C GLY A 187 -13.49 -8.07 2.33
N ASP A 188 -13.81 -9.04 1.49
CA ASP A 188 -12.84 -9.64 0.58
C ASP A 188 -12.64 -8.78 -0.67
N HIS A 189 -11.40 -8.74 -1.15
CA HIS A 189 -11.10 -8.03 -2.40
C HIS A 189 -11.66 -8.79 -3.60
N THR A 190 -12.05 -8.03 -4.63
CA THR A 190 -12.52 -8.59 -5.90
C THR A 190 -11.36 -9.10 -6.75
N LYS A 191 -11.66 -10.07 -7.62
CA LYS A 191 -10.76 -10.53 -8.67
C LYS A 191 -10.27 -9.36 -9.55
N ASP A 192 -11.18 -8.44 -9.88
CA ASP A 192 -10.91 -7.26 -10.72
C ASP A 192 -9.84 -6.35 -10.11
N TYR A 193 -9.83 -6.17 -8.78
CA TYR A 193 -8.78 -5.42 -8.10
C TYR A 193 -7.40 -6.09 -8.31
N PHE A 194 -7.31 -7.40 -8.05
CA PHE A 194 -6.06 -8.13 -8.22
C PHE A 194 -5.58 -8.13 -9.66
N GLU A 195 -6.46 -8.36 -10.63
CA GLU A 195 -6.13 -8.31 -12.06
C GLU A 195 -5.60 -6.93 -12.44
N LYS A 196 -6.26 -5.86 -12.00
CA LYS A 196 -5.79 -4.49 -12.27
C LYS A 196 -4.39 -4.23 -11.70
N VAL A 197 -4.13 -4.61 -10.44
CA VAL A 197 -2.81 -4.41 -9.83
C VAL A 197 -1.73 -5.26 -10.52
N ASN A 198 -2.04 -6.52 -10.84
CA ASN A 198 -1.15 -7.39 -11.59
C ASN A 198 -0.81 -6.83 -12.98
N ASP A 199 -1.81 -6.36 -13.72
CA ASP A 199 -1.63 -5.83 -15.08
C ASP A 199 -0.81 -4.54 -15.09
N LEU A 200 -1.01 -3.66 -14.10
CA LEU A 200 -0.22 -2.45 -13.95
C LEU A 200 1.25 -2.78 -13.64
N LEU A 201 1.50 -3.68 -12.70
CA LEU A 201 2.87 -4.05 -12.29
C LEU A 201 3.61 -4.90 -13.33
N ALA A 202 2.90 -5.72 -14.11
CA ALA A 202 3.50 -6.55 -15.15
C ALA A 202 4.23 -5.76 -16.26
N GLN A 203 3.89 -4.48 -16.42
CA GLN A 203 4.47 -3.59 -17.42
C GLN A 203 5.77 -2.93 -16.96
N THR A 204 6.10 -3.02 -15.67
CA THR A 204 7.27 -2.37 -15.07
C THR A 204 8.56 -3.13 -15.38
N LYS A 205 9.67 -2.41 -15.52
CA LYS A 205 11.01 -2.94 -15.81
C LYS A 205 12.05 -2.49 -14.81
N THR A 206 11.82 -1.36 -14.15
CA THR A 206 12.73 -0.76 -13.18
C THR A 206 12.06 -0.65 -11.82
N LYS A 207 12.86 -0.59 -10.76
CA LYS A 207 12.35 -0.36 -9.40
C LYS A 207 11.56 0.94 -9.32
N GLN A 208 12.02 2.00 -9.99
CA GLN A 208 11.34 3.30 -9.99
C GLN A 208 9.93 3.21 -10.60
N GLU A 209 9.75 2.53 -11.73
CA GLU A 209 8.42 2.32 -12.33
C GLU A 209 7.49 1.51 -11.39
N VAL A 210 8.02 0.54 -10.64
CA VAL A 210 7.23 -0.18 -9.62
C VAL A 210 6.75 0.78 -8.55
N LEU A 211 7.64 1.64 -8.02
CA LEU A 211 7.27 2.64 -7.01
C LEU A 211 6.23 3.63 -7.52
N GLU A 212 6.33 4.07 -8.77
CA GLU A 212 5.36 4.95 -9.43
C GLU A 212 3.99 4.28 -9.61
N ILE A 213 3.96 2.99 -9.97
CA ILE A 213 2.70 2.24 -10.06
C ILE A 213 2.07 2.05 -8.67
N LEU A 214 2.85 1.73 -7.64
CA LEU A 214 2.34 1.66 -6.28
C LEU A 214 1.79 3.02 -5.84
N GLN A 215 2.52 4.11 -6.12
CA GLN A 215 2.06 5.49 -5.87
C GLN A 215 0.73 5.80 -6.57
N PHE A 216 0.62 5.49 -7.86
CA PHE A 216 -0.60 5.64 -8.64
C PHE A 216 -1.79 4.88 -8.02
N VAL A 217 -1.58 3.63 -7.59
CA VAL A 217 -2.66 2.85 -6.96
C VAL A 217 -3.07 3.45 -5.61
N LYS A 218 -2.13 3.91 -4.77
CA LYS A 218 -2.43 4.59 -3.50
C LYS A 218 -3.31 5.81 -3.71
N GLU A 219 -2.94 6.66 -4.67
CA GLU A 219 -3.71 7.87 -5.00
C GLU A 219 -5.13 7.52 -5.47
N ASN A 220 -5.27 6.54 -6.36
CA ASN A 220 -6.58 6.15 -6.85
C ASN A 220 -7.45 5.49 -5.76
N LEU A 221 -6.86 4.77 -4.80
CA LEU A 221 -7.58 4.24 -3.65
C LEU A 221 -8.04 5.37 -2.71
N TYR A 222 -7.16 6.33 -2.43
CA TYR A 222 -7.44 7.52 -1.64
C TYR A 222 -8.51 8.42 -2.27
N GLU A 223 -8.53 8.54 -3.59
CA GLU A 223 -9.56 9.29 -4.32
C GLU A 223 -10.87 8.50 -4.51
N GLY A 224 -10.92 7.23 -4.12
CA GLY A 224 -12.09 6.38 -4.30
C GLY A 224 -12.34 5.96 -5.75
N LYS A 225 -11.30 5.96 -6.62
CA LYS A 225 -11.40 5.62 -8.05
C LYS A 225 -11.23 4.13 -8.35
N ILE A 226 -10.61 3.37 -7.44
CA ILE A 226 -10.43 1.91 -7.56
C ILE A 226 -11.31 1.20 -6.54
N PRO A 227 -12.25 0.33 -6.96
CA PRO A 227 -12.98 -0.51 -6.03
C PRO A 227 -12.08 -1.62 -5.48
N LEU A 228 -12.15 -1.86 -4.17
CA LEU A 228 -11.59 -3.07 -3.55
C LEU A 228 -12.60 -4.20 -3.56
N HIS A 229 -13.87 -3.87 -3.34
CA HIS A 229 -14.95 -4.83 -3.09
C HIS A 229 -16.04 -4.70 -4.16
N LYS A 230 -16.95 -5.68 -4.19
CA LYS A 230 -18.08 -5.68 -5.13
C LYS A 230 -18.96 -4.44 -4.95
N GLU A 231 -19.16 -4.03 -3.70
CA GLU A 231 -19.79 -2.76 -3.35
C GLU A 231 -18.68 -1.72 -3.14
N HIS A 232 -18.63 -0.72 -4.01
CA HIS A 232 -17.63 0.34 -3.92
C HIS A 232 -18.09 1.42 -2.95
N LEU A 233 -17.79 1.22 -1.67
CA LEU A 233 -18.03 2.22 -0.62
C LEU A 233 -16.85 3.18 -0.53
N ILE A 234 -17.16 4.48 -0.51
CA ILE A 234 -16.19 5.57 -0.50
C ILE A 234 -16.54 6.48 0.66
N ASN A 235 -15.55 6.75 1.51
CA ASN A 235 -15.64 7.82 2.49
C ASN A 235 -15.10 9.12 1.88
N LYS A 236 -15.83 10.23 2.04
CA LYS A 236 -15.60 11.47 1.28
C LYS A 236 -14.88 12.53 2.07
#